data_AF-A0A2V9T5T4-F1
#
_entry.id   AF-A0A2V9T5T4-F1
#
_cell.length_a   1.000
_cell.length_b   1.000
_cell.length_c   1.000
_cell.angle_alpha   90.00
_cell.angle_beta   90.00
_cell.angle_gamma   90.00
#
_symmetry.space_group_name_H-M   'P 1'
#
loop_
_entity.id
_entity.type
_entity.pdbx_description
1 polymer ?
#
loop_
_entity_poly.entity_id
_entity_poly.type
_entity_poly.pdbx_seq_one_letter_code
_entity_poly.pdbx_strand_id
1 'polypeptide(L)'
;MVWNWQQPHWPNFTWDKTRLAQAEQQFLIGAGTLIGAVKHLDAEEHDQITVEAISREAVTTSEIEGEILDRASVQSSIRKQLGLATDNRRVGPAERGIAEMMVDLYR
;
A
#
# COMPACT_ATOMS: atom_id res chain seq x y z
N MET A 1 -1.15 -31.35 3.62
CA MET A 1 -0.08 -30.33 3.50
C MET A 1 0.65 -30.25 4.83
N VAL A 2 1.96 -30.15 4.82
CA VAL A 2 2.77 -29.85 6.02
C VAL A 2 2.84 -28.33 6.15
N TRP A 3 2.53 -27.80 7.33
CA TRP A 3 2.63 -26.37 7.57
C TRP A 3 4.10 -25.93 7.57
N ASN A 4 4.39 -24.69 7.17
CA ASN A 4 5.77 -24.19 7.12
C ASN A 4 6.51 -24.33 8.46
N TRP A 5 5.82 -24.11 9.59
CA TRP A 5 6.38 -24.26 10.95
C TRP A 5 6.69 -25.71 11.35
N GLN A 6 6.17 -26.70 10.63
CA GLN A 6 6.44 -28.11 10.84
C GLN A 6 7.68 -28.60 10.09
N GLN A 7 8.28 -27.75 9.24
CA GLN A 7 9.47 -28.14 8.48
C GLN A 7 10.70 -28.16 9.39
N PRO A 8 11.59 -29.16 9.26
CA PRO A 8 12.79 -29.28 10.11
C PRO A 8 13.75 -28.09 10.02
N HIS A 9 13.65 -27.29 8.95
CA HIS A 9 14.51 -26.14 8.71
C HIS A 9 13.82 -24.82 9.07
N TRP A 10 12.60 -24.85 9.62
CA TRP A 10 11.98 -23.64 10.17
C TRP A 10 12.83 -23.07 11.33
N PRO A 11 13.07 -21.75 11.41
CA PRO A 11 12.69 -20.68 10.46
C PRO A 11 13.74 -20.41 9.36
N ASN A 12 14.85 -21.15 9.36
CA ASN A 12 15.98 -21.01 8.45
C ASN A 12 15.72 -21.64 7.07
N PHE A 13 14.81 -21.01 6.31
CA PHE A 13 14.50 -21.44 4.96
C PHE A 13 15.69 -21.28 4.00
N THR A 14 15.82 -22.25 3.10
CA THR A 14 16.67 -22.13 1.92
C THR A 14 15.79 -22.11 0.67
N TRP A 15 16.24 -21.42 -0.36
CA TRP A 15 15.52 -21.32 -1.62
C TRP A 15 16.52 -21.28 -2.78
N ASP A 16 16.09 -21.78 -3.93
CA ASP A 16 16.88 -21.75 -5.15
C ASP A 16 16.73 -20.41 -5.85
N LYS A 17 17.81 -19.63 -5.87
CA LYS A 17 17.84 -18.29 -6.48
C LYS A 17 17.50 -18.28 -7.95
N THR A 18 17.89 -19.34 -8.67
CA THR A 18 17.69 -19.42 -10.11
C THR A 18 16.20 -19.45 -10.48
N ARG A 19 15.33 -19.91 -9.56
CA ARG A 19 13.87 -19.96 -9.77
C ARG A 19 13.20 -18.60 -9.77
N LEU A 20 13.80 -17.59 -9.14
CA LEU A 20 13.26 -16.23 -9.08
C LEU A 20 13.99 -15.24 -10.00
N ALA A 21 15.15 -15.62 -10.55
CA ALA A 21 16.02 -14.71 -11.28
C ALA A 21 15.30 -13.91 -12.39
N GLN A 22 14.43 -14.56 -13.18
CA GLN A 22 13.67 -13.87 -14.23
C GLN A 22 12.64 -12.89 -13.66
N ALA A 23 11.90 -13.28 -12.63
CA ALA A 23 10.90 -12.41 -11.99
C ALA A 23 11.58 -11.23 -11.29
N GLU A 24 12.71 -11.45 -10.64
CA GLU A 24 13.54 -10.42 -10.02
C GLU A 24 14.05 -9.41 -11.06
N GLN A 25 14.57 -9.88 -12.19
CA GLN A 25 14.99 -9.00 -13.28
C GLN A 25 13.85 -8.13 -13.80
N GLN A 26 12.66 -8.72 -14.03
CA GLN A 26 11.48 -7.98 -14.48
C GLN A 26 11.02 -6.95 -13.44
N PHE A 27 11.02 -7.33 -12.17
CA PHE A 27 10.71 -6.43 -11.06
C PHE A 27 11.66 -5.24 -11.02
N LEU A 28 12.98 -5.46 -11.13
CA LEU A 28 13.98 -4.39 -11.10
C LEU A 28 13.82 -3.41 -12.28
N ILE A 29 13.58 -3.91 -13.50
CA ILE A 29 13.33 -3.06 -14.67
C ILE A 29 12.05 -2.23 -14.47
N GLY A 30 10.97 -2.86 -14.00
CA GLY A 30 9.71 -2.19 -13.71
C GLY A 30 9.86 -1.11 -12.64
N ALA A 31 10.54 -1.42 -11.52
CA ALA A 31 10.81 -0.49 -10.44
C ALA A 31 11.65 0.70 -10.92
N GLY A 32 12.70 0.45 -11.71
CA GLY A 32 13.52 1.53 -12.29
C GLY A 32 12.70 2.44 -13.21
N THR A 33 11.80 1.86 -14.02
CA THR A 33 10.90 2.62 -14.89
C THR A 33 9.92 3.48 -14.08
N LEU A 34 9.32 2.93 -13.03
CA LEU A 34 8.42 3.65 -12.12
C LEU A 34 9.13 4.81 -11.42
N ILE A 35 10.31 4.56 -10.84
CA ILE A 35 11.13 5.59 -10.20
C ILE A 35 11.49 6.69 -11.21
N GLY A 36 11.85 6.33 -12.44
CA GLY A 36 12.12 7.29 -13.51
C GLY A 36 10.90 8.14 -13.85
N ALA A 37 9.71 7.55 -13.95
CA ALA A 37 8.47 8.26 -14.23
C ALA A 37 8.11 9.23 -13.10
N VAL A 38 8.16 8.77 -11.83
CA VAL A 38 7.81 9.58 -10.66
C VAL A 38 8.69 10.84 -10.52
N LYS A 39 9.95 10.79 -10.96
CA LYS A 39 10.85 11.97 -10.95
C LYS A 39 10.40 13.13 -11.84
N HIS A 40 9.49 12.89 -12.77
CA HIS A 40 8.99 13.91 -13.70
C HIS A 40 7.63 14.49 -13.27
N LEU A 41 7.06 13.96 -12.18
CA LEU A 41 5.81 14.47 -11.63
C LEU A 41 6.07 15.77 -10.85
N ASP A 42 5.13 16.69 -10.95
CA ASP A 42 5.10 17.83 -10.05
C ASP A 42 4.59 17.44 -8.65
N ALA A 43 4.61 18.41 -7.72
CA ALA A 43 4.23 18.17 -6.34
C ALA A 43 2.74 17.78 -6.20
N GLU A 44 1.85 18.34 -7.02
CA GLU A 44 0.42 18.05 -6.95
C GLU A 44 0.12 16.65 -7.49
N GLU A 45 0.76 16.27 -8.60
CA GLU A 45 0.70 14.91 -9.15
C GLU A 45 1.26 13.88 -8.17
N HIS A 46 2.37 14.20 -7.50
CA HIS A 46 2.96 13.33 -6.47
C HIS A 46 2.00 13.11 -5.29
N ASP A 47 1.38 14.18 -4.79
CA ASP A 47 0.39 14.10 -3.70
C ASP A 47 -0.84 13.29 -4.12
N GLN A 48 -1.31 13.48 -5.36
CA GLN A 48 -2.45 12.73 -5.89
C GLN A 48 -2.16 11.22 -5.95
N ILE A 49 -1.03 10.83 -6.52
CA ILE A 49 -0.63 9.41 -6.62
C ILE A 49 -0.40 8.80 -5.24
N THR A 50 0.22 9.55 -4.32
CA THR A 50 0.42 9.10 -2.94
C THR A 50 -0.92 8.82 -2.26
N VAL A 51 -1.86 9.76 -2.34
CA VAL A 51 -3.22 9.61 -1.79
C VAL A 51 -3.92 8.41 -2.42
N GLU A 52 -3.87 8.24 -3.74
CA GLU A 52 -4.49 7.12 -4.44
C GLU A 52 -3.91 5.76 -4.02
N ALA A 53 -2.58 5.65 -3.94
CA ALA A 53 -1.89 4.43 -3.57
C ALA A 53 -2.24 3.99 -2.14
N ILE A 54 -2.15 4.92 -1.18
CA ILE A 54 -2.46 4.66 0.23
C ILE A 54 -3.96 4.34 0.38
N SER A 55 -4.84 5.05 -0.33
CA SER A 55 -6.30 4.80 -0.27
C SER A 55 -6.66 3.43 -0.80
N ARG A 56 -6.02 3.01 -1.90
CA ARG A 56 -6.24 1.67 -2.46
C ARG A 56 -5.81 0.61 -1.49
N GLU A 57 -4.61 0.74 -0.92
CA GLU A 57 -4.07 -0.23 0.04
C GLU A 57 -4.97 -0.35 1.28
N ALA A 58 -5.41 0.79 1.84
CA ALA A 58 -6.32 0.85 2.98
C ALA A 58 -7.63 0.09 2.73
N VAL A 59 -8.24 0.27 1.55
CA VAL A 59 -9.48 -0.43 1.19
C VAL A 59 -9.21 -1.93 0.99
N THR A 60 -8.18 -2.28 0.21
CA THR A 60 -7.93 -3.69 -0.13
C THR A 60 -7.48 -4.52 1.07
N THR A 61 -6.71 -3.95 1.99
CA THR A 61 -6.32 -4.67 3.22
C THR A 61 -7.49 -4.82 4.18
N SER A 62 -8.36 -3.82 4.30
CA SER A 62 -9.58 -3.93 5.10
C SER A 62 -10.54 -4.98 4.52
N GLU A 63 -10.66 -5.09 3.20
CA GLU A 63 -11.47 -6.11 2.54
C GLU A 63 -11.01 -7.54 2.88
N ILE A 64 -9.70 -7.77 3.04
CA ILE A 64 -9.15 -9.07 3.47
C ILE A 64 -9.65 -9.45 4.87
N GLU A 65 -9.80 -8.46 5.74
CA GLU A 65 -10.32 -8.62 7.11
C GLU A 65 -11.86 -8.64 7.18
N GLY A 66 -12.54 -8.53 6.04
CA GLY A 66 -14.00 -8.50 5.95
C GLY A 66 -14.63 -7.13 6.22
N GLU A 67 -13.82 -6.07 6.28
CA GLU A 67 -14.29 -4.70 6.43
C GLU A 67 -14.45 -4.01 5.07
N ILE A 68 -15.69 -3.68 4.70
CA ILE A 68 -15.99 -2.95 3.47
C ILE A 68 -16.08 -1.46 3.80
N LEU A 69 -15.08 -0.70 3.34
CA LEU A 69 -14.96 0.73 3.63
C LEU A 69 -15.42 1.59 2.45
N ASP A 70 -15.99 2.76 2.75
CA ASP A 70 -16.27 3.74 1.71
C ASP A 70 -14.96 4.39 1.21
N ARG A 71 -14.55 4.05 -0.03
CA ARG A 71 -13.32 4.55 -0.65
C ARG A 71 -13.23 6.09 -0.61
N ALA A 72 -14.34 6.79 -0.84
CA ALA A 72 -14.34 8.25 -0.84
C ALA A 72 -14.04 8.81 0.56
N SER A 73 -14.63 8.21 1.60
CA SER A 73 -14.37 8.56 2.99
C SER A 73 -12.92 8.26 3.41
N VAL A 74 -12.37 7.10 3.04
CA VAL A 74 -10.96 6.75 3.26
C VAL A 74 -10.04 7.76 2.58
N GLN A 75 -10.27 8.08 1.31
CA GLN A 75 -9.46 9.04 0.56
C GLN A 75 -9.52 10.46 1.18
N SER A 76 -10.70 10.91 1.62
CA SER A 76 -10.84 12.20 2.31
C SER A 76 -10.08 12.22 3.64
N SER A 77 -10.14 11.13 4.41
CA SER A 77 -9.39 10.99 5.66
C SER A 77 -7.88 10.96 5.45
N ILE A 78 -7.38 10.26 4.42
CA ILE A 78 -5.95 10.25 4.07
C ILE A 78 -5.47 11.65 3.67
N ARG A 79 -6.21 12.34 2.80
CA ARG A 79 -5.90 13.73 2.43
C ARG A 79 -5.82 14.63 3.66
N LYS A 80 -6.76 14.48 4.59
CA LYS A 80 -6.78 15.25 5.84
C LYS A 80 -5.53 14.98 6.70
N GLN A 81 -5.12 13.73 6.84
CA GLN A 81 -3.92 13.35 7.61
C GLN A 81 -2.62 13.82 6.96
N LEU A 82 -2.60 13.96 5.63
CA LEU A 82 -1.49 14.54 4.87
C LEU A 82 -1.51 16.08 4.85
N GLY A 83 -2.51 16.74 5.45
CA GLY A 83 -2.63 18.20 5.44
C GLY A 83 -3.14 18.79 4.12
N LEU A 84 -3.71 17.96 3.25
CA LEU A 84 -4.24 18.35 1.95
C LEU A 84 -5.70 18.81 2.05
N ALA A 85 -6.15 19.59 1.07
CA ALA A 85 -7.54 20.03 1.00
C ALA A 85 -8.50 18.84 0.85
N THR A 86 -9.58 18.85 1.65
CA THR A 86 -10.63 17.82 1.65
C THR A 86 -12.02 18.47 1.58
N ASP A 87 -13.02 17.65 1.33
CA ASP A 87 -14.41 18.06 1.49
C ASP A 87 -14.88 17.90 2.95
N ASN A 88 -16.02 18.52 3.28
CA ASN A 88 -16.63 18.45 4.62
C ASN A 88 -17.52 17.22 4.80
N ARG A 89 -17.08 16.04 4.33
CA ARG A 89 -17.88 14.81 4.47
C ARG A 89 -17.83 14.26 5.89
N ARG A 90 -18.94 13.65 6.31
CA ARG A 90 -19.02 12.92 7.58
C ARG A 90 -18.39 11.53 7.40
N VAL A 91 -17.19 11.35 7.95
CA VAL A 91 -16.45 10.09 7.88
C VAL A 91 -16.65 9.25 9.15
N GLY A 92 -16.88 7.96 8.98
CA GLY A 92 -16.99 6.97 10.05
C GLY A 92 -15.67 6.77 10.83
N PRO A 93 -15.72 6.10 11.99
CA PRO A 93 -14.52 5.80 12.76
C PRO A 93 -13.56 4.84 12.06
N ALA A 94 -14.08 3.86 11.33
CA ALA A 94 -13.28 2.83 10.65
C ALA A 94 -12.39 3.45 9.56
N GLU A 95 -12.98 4.22 8.64
CA GLU A 95 -12.25 4.89 7.55
C GLU A 95 -11.24 5.91 8.07
N ARG A 96 -11.53 6.53 9.22
CA ARG A 96 -10.60 7.46 9.85
C ARG A 96 -9.43 6.75 10.50
N GLY A 97 -9.68 5.65 11.21
CA GLY A 97 -8.67 4.87 11.90
C GLY A 97 -7.70 4.21 10.92
N ILE A 98 -8.19 3.58 9.86
CA ILE A 98 -7.33 3.01 8.82
C ILE A 98 -6.52 4.10 8.12
N ALA A 99 -7.11 5.26 7.83
CA ALA A 99 -6.41 6.35 7.17
C ALA A 99 -5.25 6.90 8.03
N GLU A 100 -5.46 7.03 9.34
CA GLU A 100 -4.42 7.42 10.30
C GLU A 100 -3.29 6.40 10.31
N MET A 101 -3.60 5.12 10.50
CA MET A 101 -2.61 4.04 10.49
C MET A 101 -1.82 3.98 9.18
N MET A 102 -2.48 4.13 8.03
CA MET A 102 -1.85 4.04 6.72
C MET A 102 -0.97 5.25 6.40
N VAL A 103 -1.34 6.45 6.85
CA VAL A 103 -0.48 7.64 6.72
C VAL A 103 0.71 7.56 7.68
N ASP A 104 0.53 7.01 8.88
CA ASP A 104 1.62 6.78 9.82
C ASP A 104 2.62 5.73 9.31
N LEU A 105 2.15 4.68 8.64
CA LEU A 105 3.01 3.67 7.99
C LEU A 105 3.83 4.26 6.83
N TYR A 106 3.26 5.23 6.13
CA TYR A 106 3.90 5.89 4.99
C TYR A 106 5.03 6.85 5.40
N ARG A 107 4.95 7.43 6.61
CA ARG A 107 5.92 8.42 7.14
C ARG A 107 7.09 7.75 7.84
#